data_AF-A0AAV0N936-F1
#
_entry.id   AF-A0AAV0N936-F1
#
_cell.length_a   1.000
_cell.length_b   1.000
_cell.length_c   1.000
_cell.angle_alpha   90.00
_cell.angle_beta   90.00
_cell.angle_gamma   90.00
#
_symmetry.space_group_name_H-M   'P 1'
#
loop_
_entity.id
_entity.type
_entity.pdbx_description
1 polymer ?
#
loop_
_entity_poly.entity_id
_entity_poly.type
_entity_poly.pdbx_seq_one_letter_code
_entity_poly.pdbx_strand_id
1 'polypeptide(L)' 'MEKRRLVWKAEGSSSDETARRGGPIDYTKLEVELLPMEIRTFLIDMVADTLKATVL' A
#
# COMPACT_ATOMS: atom_id res chain seq x y z
N MET A 1 -4.82 12.81 -5.47
CA MET A 1 -5.89 12.59 -4.48
C MET A 1 -6.16 13.91 -3.77
N GLU A 2 -7.37 14.46 -3.87
CA GLU A 2 -7.78 15.57 -3.01
C GLU A 2 -7.56 15.19 -1.54
N LYS A 3 -7.08 16.13 -0.71
CA LYS A 3 -6.78 15.86 0.71
C LYS A 3 -8.09 15.64 1.47
N ARG A 4 -8.55 14.39 1.56
CA ARG A 4 -9.80 13.99 2.26
C ARG A 4 -9.71 13.98 3.80
N ARG A 5 -8.60 14.44 4.38
CA ARG A 5 -8.38 14.43 5.84
C ARG A 5 -8.19 15.84 6.36
N LEU A 6 -8.93 16.16 7.42
CA LEU A 6 -8.77 17.39 8.19
C LEU A 6 -7.47 17.33 9.00
N VAL A 7 -6.74 18.45 9.00
CA VAL A 7 -5.53 18.61 9.82
C VAL A 7 -5.97 19.15 11.17
N TRP A 8 -5.82 18.35 12.22
CA TRP A 8 -6.16 18.72 13.60
C TRP A 8 -4.88 18.93 14.41
N LYS A 9 -4.91 19.91 15.32
CA LYS A 9 -3.86 20.13 16.31
C LYS A 9 -4.40 19.68 17.67
N ALA A 10 -3.83 18.61 18.20
CA ALA A 10 -4.16 18.15 19.56
C ALA A 10 -3.32 18.91 20.59
N GLU A 11 -3.86 19.09 21.80
CA GLU A 11 -3.09 19.65 22.91
C GLU A 11 -1.90 18.72 23.24
N GLY A 12 -0.70 19.29 23.37
CA GLY A 12 0.54 18.52 23.60
C GLY A 12 1.13 17.84 22.35
N SER A 13 0.56 18.01 21.15
CA SER A 13 1.15 17.42 19.93
C SER A 13 2.49 18.07 19.60
N SER A 14 3.55 17.27 19.44
CA SER A 14 4.78 17.75 18.81
C SER A 14 4.51 18.03 17.33
N SER A 15 5.15 19.06 16.75
CA SER A 15 4.93 19.44 15.34
C SER A 15 5.36 18.37 14.33
N ASP A 16 6.07 17.34 14.78
CA ASP A 16 6.86 16.44 13.93
C ASP A 16 6.29 15.01 13.86
N GLU A 17 5.14 14.72 14.49
CA GLU A 17 4.46 13.43 14.34
C GLU A 17 3.72 13.35 13.00
N THR A 18 4.47 13.49 11.92
CA THR A 18 4.05 13.06 10.60
C THR A 18 3.89 11.55 10.68
N ALA A 19 2.65 11.05 10.55
CA ALA A 19 2.38 9.61 10.52
C ALA A 19 3.25 8.96 9.43
N ARG A 20 4.34 8.32 9.87
CA ARG A 20 5.29 7.67 8.98
C ARG A 20 4.56 6.49 8.32
N ARG A 21 4.75 6.34 7.02
CA ARG A 21 4.28 5.19 6.24
C ARG A 21 5.50 4.51 5.62
N GLY A 22 5.44 3.21 5.40
CA GLY A 22 6.48 2.47 4.70
C GLY A 22 6.72 3.02 3.30
N GLY A 23 7.82 2.63 2.67
CA GLY A 23 8.16 3.02 1.31
C GLY A 23 7.12 2.61 0.25
N PRO A 24 7.29 3.09 -0.99
CA PRO A 24 6.50 2.64 -2.13
C PRO A 24 6.71 1.13 -2.39
N ILE A 25 5.79 0.52 -3.12
CA ILE A 25 5.88 -0.89 -3.54
C ILE A 25 6.93 -1.03 -4.64
N ASP A 26 7.79 -2.05 -4.57
CA ASP A 26 8.61 -2.48 -5.70
C ASP A 26 7.80 -3.46 -6.56
N TYR A 27 7.33 -3.02 -7.74
CA TYR A 27 6.49 -3.82 -8.64
C TYR A 27 7.24 -4.94 -9.37
N THR A 28 8.57 -4.93 -9.37
CA THR A 28 9.38 -5.99 -9.99
C THR A 28 9.62 -7.12 -9.00
N LYS A 29 9.83 -6.78 -7.73
CA LYS A 29 10.08 -7.77 -6.66
C LYS A 29 8.82 -8.19 -5.91
N LEU A 30 7.73 -7.42 -6.05
CA LEU A 30 6.50 -7.55 -5.27
C LEU A 30 6.75 -7.44 -3.76
N GLU A 31 7.70 -6.61 -3.36
CA GLU A 31 8.06 -6.34 -1.96
C GLU A 31 7.36 -5.08 -1.43
N VAL A 32 6.93 -5.13 -0.16
CA VAL A 32 6.25 -4.03 0.52
C VAL A 32 6.86 -3.83 1.91
N GLU A 33 7.28 -2.60 2.20
CA GLU A 33 7.68 -2.18 3.53
C GLU A 33 6.46 -1.73 4.35
N LEU A 34 6.34 -2.23 5.58
CA LEU A 34 5.31 -1.84 6.55
C LEU A 34 5.96 -1.23 7.79
N LEU A 35 5.47 -0.08 8.23
CA LEU A 35 5.83 0.48 9.52
C LEU A 35 4.94 -0.06 10.65
N PRO A 36 5.33 0.15 11.92
CA PRO A 36 4.53 -0.29 13.06
C PRO A 36 3.07 0.14 12.93
N MET A 37 2.16 -0.82 13.11
CA MET A 37 0.70 -0.61 13.04
C MET A 37 0.19 -0.12 11.67
N GLU A 38 0.97 -0.26 10.59
CA GLU A 38 0.52 0.04 9.25
C GLU A 38 -0.26 -1.12 8.63
N ILE A 39 -1.42 -0.82 8.04
CA ILE A 39 -2.21 -1.77 7.25
C ILE A 39 -2.28 -1.22 5.82
N ARG A 40 -1.95 -2.07 4.84
CA ARG A 40 -2.07 -1.78 3.41
C ARG A 40 -3.02 -2.76 2.75
N THR A 41 -3.85 -2.24 1.86
CA THR A 41 -4.80 -3.02 1.07
C THR A 41 -4.39 -2.95 -0.39
N PHE A 42 -4.24 -4.11 -1.01
CA PHE A 42 -3.88 -4.23 -2.43
C PHE A 42 -5.01 -4.93 -3.17
N LEU A 43 -5.24 -4.49 -4.40
CA LEU A 43 -6.09 -5.19 -5.36
C LEU A 43 -5.15 -5.90 -6.32
N ILE A 44 -5.30 -7.22 -6.43
CA ILE A 44 -4.47 -8.05 -7.30
C ILE A 44 -5.41 -8.70 -8.31
N ASP A 45 -5.18 -8.40 -9.58
CA ASP A 45 -5.87 -9.07 -10.68
C ASP A 45 -5.09 -10.32 -11.06
N MET A 46 -5.72 -11.49 -10.90
CA MET A 46 -5.15 -12.76 -11.33
C MET A 46 -5.73 -13.13 -12.70
N VAL A 47 -4.85 -13.33 -13.68
CA VAL A 47 -5.23 -13.85 -15.00
C VAL A 47 -4.93 -15.35 -15.03
N ALA A 48 -5.95 -16.15 -15.34
CA ALA A 48 -5.77 -17.57 -15.57
C ALA A 48 -5.23 -17.78 -16.99
N ASP A 49 -3.95 -18.11 -17.12
CA ASP A 49 -3.41 -18.67 -18.36
C ASP A 49 -3.98 -20.08 -18.50
N THR A 50 -5.09 -20.18 -19.23
CA THR A 50 -5.56 -21.46 -19.73
C THR A 50 -4.53 -21.95 -20.73
N LEU A 51 -3.65 -22.84 -20.29
CA LEU A 51 -2.85 -23.66 -21.18
C LEU A 51 -3.83 -24.35 -22.13
N LYS A 52 -3.94 -23.85 -23.36
CA LYS A 52 -4.64 -24.56 -24.43
C LYS A 52 -3.90 -25.88 -24.56
N ALA A 53 -4.50 -26.94 -24.04
CA ALA A 53 -4.07 -28.29 -24.34
C ALA A 53 -4.23 -28.47 -25.85
N THR A 54 -3.15 -28.23 -26.58
CA THR A 54 -3.03 -28.63 -27.98
C THR A 54 -3.10 -30.15 -27.98
N VAL A 55 -4.26 -30.68 -28.34
CA VAL A 55 -4.45 -32.09 -28.66
C VAL A 55 -3.66 -32.35 -29.94
N LEU A 56 -2.58 -33.14 -29.83
CA LEU A 56 -1.92 -33.81 -30.94
C LEU A 56 -2.64 -35.13 -31.24
#